data_AF-A0AAP0RDD5-F1
#
_entry.id   AF-A0AAP0RDD5-F1
#
_cell.length_a   1.000
_cell.length_b   1.000
_cell.length_c   1.000
_cell.angle_alpha   90.00
_cell.angle_beta   90.00
_cell.angle_gamma   90.00
#
_symmetry.space_group_name_H-M   'P 1'
#
loop_
_entity.id
_entity.type
_entity.pdbx_description
1 polymer ?
#
loop_
_entity_poly.entity_id
_entity_poly.type
_entity_poly.pdbx_seq_one_letter_code
_entity_poly.pdbx_strand_id
1 'polypeptide(L)'
;MFVNTLAKSPTFAKNPRQLQFEADINRLFLYTSYNRLGRDADEADAEEIIDMAGKASVADQQKQVQENIHSQIKTFCTSMDEILLPDIKKVNELLGSPPQTTAAPRRSGLSFAVGRNGPPSDCPAQLYLRQGH
;
A
#
# COMPACT_ATOMS: atom_id res chain seq x y z
N MET A 1 -51.63 23.93 13.79
CA MET A 1 -50.36 23.25 14.14
C MET A 1 -49.95 22.39 12.95
N PHE A 2 -49.20 22.94 11.98
CA PHE A 2 -48.90 22.30 10.68
C PHE A 2 -47.39 22.37 10.35
N VAL A 3 -46.53 21.99 11.29
CA VAL A 3 -45.06 22.04 11.09
C VAL A 3 -44.42 20.68 10.87
N ASN A 4 -45.15 19.56 11.04
CA ASN A 4 -44.55 18.22 11.00
C ASN A 4 -44.87 17.40 9.73
N THR A 5 -45.60 17.95 8.77
CA THR A 5 -46.03 17.23 7.56
C THR A 5 -45.16 17.48 6.32
N LEU A 6 -44.35 18.55 6.30
CA LEU A 6 -43.46 18.84 5.16
C LEU A 6 -42.23 17.93 5.11
N ALA A 7 -41.75 17.44 6.26
CA ALA A 7 -40.56 16.59 6.34
C ALA A 7 -40.75 15.14 5.84
N LYS A 8 -42.00 14.73 5.56
CA LYS A 8 -42.34 13.35 5.13
C LYS A 8 -42.70 13.25 3.64
N SER A 9 -42.48 14.30 2.85
CA SER A 9 -42.69 14.24 1.40
C SER A 9 -41.55 13.44 0.74
N PRO A 10 -41.83 12.32 0.04
CA PRO A 10 -40.83 11.57 -0.73
C PRO A 10 -40.14 12.43 -1.80
N THR A 11 -40.78 13.52 -2.21
CA THR A 11 -40.28 14.48 -3.20
C THR A 11 -39.11 15.32 -2.67
N PHE A 12 -38.99 15.47 -1.35
CA PHE A 12 -37.92 16.25 -0.69
C PHE A 12 -36.91 15.38 0.06
N ALA A 13 -37.24 14.12 0.34
CA ALA A 13 -36.31 13.17 0.93
C ALA A 13 -35.30 12.71 -0.14
N LYS A 14 -34.08 13.29 -0.11
CA LYS A 14 -32.95 12.75 -0.88
C LYS A 14 -32.85 11.24 -0.63
N ASN A 15 -32.63 10.48 -1.71
CA ASN A 15 -32.55 9.02 -1.61
C ASN A 15 -31.44 8.65 -0.61
N PRO A 16 -31.71 7.82 0.43
CA PRO A 16 -30.72 7.50 1.45
C PRO A 16 -29.46 6.84 0.87
N ARG A 17 -29.59 6.09 -0.22
CA ARG A 17 -28.45 5.50 -0.95
C ARG A 17 -27.60 6.56 -1.62
N GLN A 18 -28.22 7.61 -2.15
CA GLN A 18 -27.51 8.72 -2.76
C GLN A 18 -26.75 9.53 -1.70
N LEU A 19 -27.36 9.79 -0.54
CA LEU A 19 -26.67 10.47 0.56
C LEU A 19 -25.45 9.69 1.04
N GLN A 20 -25.60 8.36 1.18
CA GLN A 20 -24.47 7.50 1.54
C GLN A 20 -23.37 7.56 0.47
N PHE A 21 -23.74 7.50 -0.80
CA PHE A 21 -22.80 7.60 -1.90
C PHE A 21 -22.04 8.93 -1.91
N GLU A 22 -22.73 10.06 -1.73
CA GLU A 22 -22.11 11.38 -1.63
C GLU A 22 -21.14 11.45 -0.45
N ALA A 23 -21.51 10.89 0.71
CA ALA A 23 -20.64 10.83 1.89
C ALA A 23 -19.40 9.93 1.67
N ASP A 24 -19.57 8.77 1.03
CA ASP A 24 -18.47 7.84 0.74
C ASP A 24 -17.48 8.44 -0.27
N ILE A 25 -17.98 9.14 -1.30
CA ILE A 25 -17.14 9.86 -2.26
C ILE A 25 -16.36 10.99 -1.58
N ASN A 26 -17.02 11.79 -0.73
CA ASN A 26 -16.35 12.84 0.01
C ASN A 26 -15.24 12.27 0.92
N ARG A 27 -15.53 11.17 1.61
CA ARG A 27 -14.54 10.46 2.43
C ARG A 27 -13.35 9.97 1.60
N LEU A 28 -13.59 9.39 0.42
CA LEU A 28 -12.52 8.97 -0.49
C LEU A 28 -11.71 10.16 -1.02
N PHE A 29 -12.36 11.27 -1.33
CA PHE A 29 -11.69 12.50 -1.76
C PHE A 29 -10.71 12.97 -0.69
N LEU A 30 -11.16 13.08 0.56
CA LEU A 30 -10.31 13.51 1.68
C LEU A 30 -9.09 12.60 1.86
N TYR A 31 -9.28 11.28 1.91
CA TYR A 31 -8.15 10.36 2.09
C TYR A 31 -7.17 10.36 0.93
N THR A 32 -7.67 10.33 -0.30
CA THR A 32 -6.81 10.24 -1.49
C THR A 32 -6.06 11.54 -1.74
N SER A 33 -6.67 12.69 -1.45
CA SER A 33 -6.03 14.00 -1.55
C SER A 33 -5.00 14.18 -0.45
N TYR A 34 -5.29 13.79 0.80
CA TYR A 34 -4.32 13.90 1.89
C TYR A 34 -3.08 13.03 1.64
N ASN A 35 -3.27 11.81 1.16
CA ASN A 35 -2.15 10.91 0.86
C ASN A 35 -1.20 11.45 -0.24
N ARG A 36 -1.63 12.41 -1.07
CA ARG A 36 -0.74 13.06 -2.05
C ARG A 36 0.26 14.02 -1.42
N LEU A 37 -0.05 14.59 -0.25
CA LEU A 37 0.80 15.58 0.41
C LEU A 37 2.09 14.96 0.98
N GLY A 38 2.10 13.64 1.23
CA GLY A 38 3.28 12.93 1.70
C GLY A 38 3.57 13.17 3.18
N ARG A 39 4.84 13.04 3.59
CA ARG A 39 5.24 13.12 5.01
C ARG A 39 5.35 14.55 5.54
N ASP A 40 5.46 15.53 4.65
CA ASP A 40 5.70 16.94 5.01
C ASP A 40 4.40 17.76 5.04
N ALA A 41 3.24 17.09 4.99
CA ALA A 41 1.93 17.71 5.07
C ALA A 41 1.73 18.42 6.41
N ASP A 42 1.26 19.67 6.36
CA ASP A 42 0.91 20.45 7.54
C ASP A 42 -0.61 20.63 7.70
N GLU A 43 -1.01 21.34 8.76
CA GLU A 43 -2.43 21.58 9.05
C GLU A 43 -3.09 22.49 8.01
N ALA A 44 -2.35 23.44 7.42
CA ALA A 44 -2.89 24.32 6.39
C ALA A 44 -3.21 23.55 5.11
N ASP A 45 -2.38 22.57 4.74
CA ASP A 45 -2.66 21.68 3.61
C ASP A 45 -3.95 20.86 3.84
N ALA A 46 -4.17 20.39 5.07
CA ALA A 46 -5.39 19.66 5.43
C ALA A 46 -6.63 20.56 5.36
N GLU A 47 -6.53 21.80 5.85
CA GLU A 47 -7.61 22.80 5.76
C GLU A 47 -7.97 23.12 4.31
N GLU A 48 -6.98 23.26 3.42
CA GLU A 48 -7.21 23.48 1.99
C GLU A 48 -7.98 22.29 1.37
N ILE A 49 -7.60 21.05 1.71
CA ILE A 49 -8.30 19.86 1.22
C ILE A 49 -9.76 19.83 1.69
N ILE A 50 -10.02 20.18 2.94
CA ILE A 50 -11.37 20.25 3.49
C ILE A 50 -12.19 21.32 2.78
N ASP A 51 -11.60 22.50 2.55
CA ASP A 51 -12.25 23.60 1.82
C ASP A 51 -12.56 23.22 0.36
N MET A 52 -11.61 22.60 -0.34
CA MET A 52 -11.83 22.06 -1.69
C MET A 52 -12.97 21.03 -1.71
N ALA A 53 -12.99 20.11 -0.74
CA ALA A 53 -14.04 19.10 -0.64
C ALA A 53 -15.42 19.72 -0.38
N GLY A 54 -15.49 20.78 0.43
CA GLY A 54 -16.74 21.50 0.72
C GLY A 54 -17.30 22.28 -0.47
N LYS A 55 -16.44 22.70 -1.41
CA LYS A 55 -16.82 23.47 -2.61
C LYS A 55 -17.06 22.61 -3.85
N ALA A 56 -16.39 21.45 -3.94
CA ALA A 56 -16.45 20.59 -5.12
C ALA A 56 -17.81 19.91 -5.27
N SER A 57 -18.28 19.80 -6.52
CA SER A 57 -19.44 18.97 -6.83
C SER A 57 -19.10 17.49 -6.64
N VAL A 58 -20.12 16.64 -6.46
CA VAL A 58 -19.92 15.18 -6.32
C VAL A 58 -19.21 14.62 -7.56
N ALA A 59 -19.56 15.09 -8.76
CA ALA A 59 -18.92 14.65 -10.00
C ALA A 59 -17.43 15.04 -10.04
N ASP A 60 -17.09 16.24 -9.58
CA ASP A 60 -15.70 16.70 -9.51
C ASP A 60 -14.92 15.90 -8.46
N GLN A 61 -15.53 15.63 -7.31
CA GLN A 61 -14.92 14.78 -6.28
C GLN A 61 -14.65 13.38 -6.83
N GLN A 62 -15.60 12.77 -7.54
CA GLN A 62 -15.41 11.46 -8.18
C GLN A 62 -14.25 11.46 -9.17
N LYS A 63 -14.19 12.48 -10.03
CA LYS A 63 -13.10 12.63 -11.01
C LYS A 63 -11.75 12.76 -10.31
N GLN A 64 -11.65 13.61 -9.29
CA GLN A 64 -10.40 13.80 -8.56
C GLN A 64 -9.94 12.54 -7.83
N VAL A 65 -10.88 11.79 -7.22
CA VAL A 65 -10.58 10.49 -6.60
C VAL A 65 -9.99 9.52 -7.62
N GLN A 66 -10.58 9.43 -8.83
CA GLN A 66 -10.05 8.58 -9.90
C GLN A 66 -8.64 9.00 -10.33
N GLU A 67 -8.41 10.30 -10.54
CA GLU A 67 -7.10 10.83 -10.91
C GLU A 67 -6.04 10.57 -9.83
N ASN A 68 -6.40 10.77 -8.56
CA ASN A 68 -5.51 10.52 -7.43
C ASN A 68 -5.11 9.05 -7.34
N ILE A 69 -6.07 8.12 -7.48
CA ILE A 69 -5.81 6.67 -7.46
C ILE A 69 -4.97 6.26 -8.67
N HIS A 70 -5.30 6.76 -9.85
CA HIS A 70 -4.53 6.48 -11.07
C HIS A 70 -3.07 6.91 -10.92
N SER A 71 -2.84 8.12 -10.38
CA SER A 71 -1.48 8.60 -10.13
C SER A 71 -0.73 7.74 -9.12
N GLN A 72 -1.38 7.29 -8.03
CA GLN A 72 -0.74 6.42 -7.04
C GLN A 72 -0.34 5.07 -7.63
N ILE A 73 -1.23 4.44 -8.41
CA ILE A 73 -0.93 3.18 -9.10
C ILE A 73 0.22 3.37 -10.07
N LYS A 74 0.21 4.46 -10.85
CA LYS A 74 1.29 4.76 -11.81
C LYS A 74 2.62 4.92 -11.10
N THR A 75 2.68 5.70 -10.02
CA THR A 75 3.90 5.87 -9.22
C THR A 75 4.40 4.54 -8.66
N PHE A 76 3.50 3.73 -8.10
CA PHE A 76 3.84 2.39 -7.61
C PHE A 76 4.45 1.51 -8.71
N CYS A 77 3.82 1.45 -9.89
CA CYS A 77 4.33 0.68 -11.02
C CYS A 77 5.72 1.18 -11.45
N THR A 78 5.93 2.50 -11.58
CA THR A 78 7.24 3.06 -11.90
C THR A 78 8.30 2.64 -10.89
N SER A 79 7.99 2.71 -9.59
CA SER A 79 8.93 2.26 -8.54
C SER A 79 9.22 0.76 -8.63
N MET A 80 8.23 -0.07 -8.99
CA MET A 80 8.44 -1.49 -9.21
C MET A 80 9.31 -1.76 -10.44
N ASP A 81 9.12 -1.01 -11.52
CA ASP A 81 9.95 -1.12 -12.72
C ASP A 81 11.42 -0.80 -12.41
N GLU A 82 11.69 0.24 -11.62
CA GLU A 82 13.05 0.61 -11.17
C GLU A 82 13.73 -0.48 -10.35
N ILE A 83 12.96 -1.27 -9.57
CA ILE A 83 13.48 -2.35 -8.73
C ILE A 83 13.67 -3.64 -9.55
N LEU A 84 12.69 -3.98 -10.40
CA LEU A 84 12.62 -5.27 -11.08
C LEU A 84 13.36 -5.29 -12.42
N LEU A 85 13.50 -4.14 -13.06
CA LEU A 85 14.24 -4.00 -14.32
C LEU A 85 15.63 -3.44 -13.98
N PRO A 86 16.64 -4.31 -13.76
CA PRO A 86 17.99 -3.83 -13.56
C PRO A 86 18.37 -2.96 -14.76
N ASP A 87 18.77 -1.73 -14.50
CA ASP A 87 19.21 -0.77 -15.50
C ASP A 87 20.34 -1.44 -16.30
N ILE A 88 20.03 -1.94 -17.50
CA ILE A 88 20.91 -2.77 -18.33
C ILE A 88 22.23 -2.04 -18.61
N LYS A 89 22.22 -0.71 -18.48
CA LYS A 89 23.40 0.17 -18.57
C LYS A 89 24.32 0.05 -17.36
N LYS A 90 23.80 -0.06 -16.14
CA LYS A 90 24.59 -0.21 -14.90
C LYS A 90 25.16 -1.61 -14.70
N VAL A 91 24.47 -2.63 -15.22
CA VAL A 91 24.95 -4.02 -15.20
C VAL A 91 26.19 -4.19 -16.08
N ASN A 92 26.28 -3.49 -17.22
CA ASN A 92 27.46 -3.54 -18.09
C ASN A 92 28.68 -2.78 -17.52
N GLU A 93 28.50 -1.73 -16.72
CA GLU A 93 29.61 -1.09 -15.99
C GLU A 93 30.09 -1.94 -14.81
N LEU A 94 29.19 -2.66 -14.12
CA LEU A 94 29.55 -3.54 -13.01
C LEU A 94 30.16 -4.88 -13.47
N LEU A 95 29.82 -5.35 -14.67
CA LEU A 95 30.35 -6.58 -15.27
C LEU A 95 31.55 -6.33 -16.21
N GLY A 96 31.92 -5.07 -16.42
CA GLY A 96 33.07 -4.65 -17.23
C GLY A 96 34.40 -4.71 -16.49
N SER A 97 34.90 -5.93 -16.25
CA SER A 97 36.26 -6.33 -15.84
C SER A 97 36.61 -6.44 -14.32
N PRO A 98 37.34 -7.51 -13.91
CA PRO A 98 37.61 -7.83 -12.50
C PRO A 98 39.02 -7.42 -12.03
N PRO A 99 39.23 -7.14 -10.73
CA PRO A 99 40.48 -7.47 -10.06
C PRO A 99 40.31 -8.84 -9.40
N GLN A 100 41.14 -9.80 -9.83
CA GLN A 100 41.39 -11.02 -9.07
C GLN A 100 41.74 -10.64 -7.63
N THR A 101 40.86 -10.96 -6.69
CA THR A 101 41.24 -11.03 -5.28
C THR A 101 40.70 -12.34 -4.73
N THR A 102 41.64 -13.16 -4.32
CA THR A 102 41.44 -14.41 -3.60
C THR A 102 40.69 -14.12 -2.30
N ALA A 103 39.36 -14.19 -2.33
CA ALA A 103 38.54 -14.12 -1.13
C ALA A 103 37.56 -15.29 -1.16
N ALA A 104 37.56 -16.05 -0.06
CA ALA A 104 36.83 -17.30 0.12
C ALA A 104 35.35 -17.19 -0.29
N PRO A 105 34.71 -18.31 -0.71
CA PRO A 105 33.34 -18.29 -1.21
C PRO A 105 32.41 -17.67 -0.16
N ARG A 106 31.77 -16.55 -0.51
CA ARG A 106 30.69 -15.99 0.31
C ARG A 106 29.52 -16.98 0.27
N ARG A 107 29.43 -17.80 1.30
CA ARG A 107 28.37 -18.80 1.46
C ARG A 107 27.06 -18.06 1.75
N SER A 108 26.25 -17.85 0.73
CA SER A 108 24.89 -17.33 0.86
C SER A 108 24.11 -18.17 1.87
N GLY A 109 23.53 -17.53 2.89
CA GLY A 109 22.78 -18.16 3.98
C GLY A 109 21.39 -18.68 3.58
N LEU A 110 21.06 -18.67 2.29
CA LEU A 110 19.77 -19.10 1.75
C LEU A 110 19.70 -20.60 1.39
N SER A 111 20.70 -21.39 1.80
CA SER A 111 20.86 -22.79 1.35
C SER A 111 20.05 -23.84 2.15
N PHE A 112 19.31 -23.47 3.20
CA PHE A 112 18.74 -24.48 4.13
C PHE A 112 17.22 -24.47 4.31
N ALA A 113 16.46 -23.91 3.37
CA ALA A 113 15.02 -24.15 3.32
C ALA A 113 14.72 -25.45 2.54
N VAL A 114 15.02 -26.61 3.13
CA VAL A 114 14.58 -27.90 2.61
C VAL A 114 13.23 -28.23 3.26
N GLY A 115 12.14 -28.04 2.51
CA GLY A 115 10.82 -28.52 2.89
C GLY A 115 10.82 -30.05 2.95
N ARG A 116 10.86 -30.61 4.16
CA ARG A 116 10.80 -32.04 4.43
C ARG A 116 9.39 -32.56 4.17
N ASN A 117 9.18 -33.21 3.03
CA ASN A 117 8.01 -34.04 2.76
C ASN A 117 8.41 -35.52 2.90
N GLY A 118 8.13 -36.17 4.04
CA GLY A 118 8.26 -37.63 4.16
C GLY A 118 8.44 -38.17 5.60
N PRO A 119 7.81 -39.32 5.94
CA PRO A 119 7.55 -39.80 7.31
C PRO A 119 8.80 -40.36 8.03
N PRO A 120 8.72 -40.59 9.37
CA PRO A 120 9.89 -40.83 10.21
C PRO A 120 10.40 -42.26 10.06
N SER A 121 11.72 -42.44 10.07
CA SER A 121 12.33 -43.77 10.20
C SER A 121 13.09 -43.83 11.52
N ASP A 122 12.94 -44.97 12.16
CA ASP A 122 13.14 -45.32 13.56
C ASP A 122 14.45 -44.92 14.25
N CYS A 123 14.31 -44.67 15.56
CA CYS A 123 15.37 -44.61 16.56
C CYS A 123 16.16 -45.93 16.65
N PRO A 124 17.33 -45.95 17.33
CA PRO A 124 17.27 -46.11 18.77
C PRO A 124 18.16 -45.14 19.55
N ALA A 125 17.69 -44.89 20.77
CA ALA A 125 18.25 -44.02 21.78
C ALA A 125 19.68 -44.42 22.21
N GLN A 126 20.53 -43.43 22.41
CA GLN A 126 21.58 -43.49 23.43
C GLN A 126 21.33 -42.37 24.44
N LEU A 127 21.01 -42.83 25.65
CA LEU A 127 20.73 -42.07 26.85
C LEU A 127 22.03 -41.74 27.60
N TYR A 128 22.02 -40.57 28.27
CA TYR A 128 22.78 -40.20 29.48
C TYR A 128 24.31 -39.94 29.31
N LEU A 129 24.95 -38.90 29.87
CA LEU A 129 24.68 -38.02 31.02
C LEU A 129 25.35 -36.64 30.84
N ARG A 130 24.68 -35.56 31.30
CA ARG A 130 25.36 -34.41 31.94
C ARG A 130 24.41 -33.69 32.90
N GLN A 131 24.63 -33.87 34.20
CA GLN A 131 24.55 -32.87 35.28
C GLN A 131 25.51 -33.39 36.37
N GLY A 132 26.38 -32.62 37.02
CA GLY A 132 26.18 -31.27 37.53
C GLY A 132 25.99 -31.36 39.05
N HIS A 133 27.08 -31.48 39.80
CA HIS A 133 27.29 -30.98 41.16
C HIS A 133 28.79 -30.91 41.43
#